data_AF-A0A930MJY1-F1
#
_entry.id   AF-A0A930MJY1-F1
#
_cell.length_a   1.000
_cell.length_b   1.000
_cell.length_c   1.000
_cell.angle_alpha   90.00
_cell.angle_beta   90.00
_cell.angle_gamma   90.00
#
_symmetry.space_group_name_H-M   'P 1'
#
loop_
_entity.id
_entity.type
_entity.pdbx_description
1 polymer ?
#
loop_
_entity_poly.entity_id
_entity_poly.type
_entity_poly.pdbx_seq_one_letter_code
_entity_poly.pdbx_strand_id
1 'polypeptide(L)' 'IDDTFFNVCFDNYTEGMQLLLRIFFDRDDLVVRRVVTQQSADNLYGRGVRFDVLAEDSEGKLYDCEVQRANEGAAARRAR' A
#
# COMPACT_ATOMS: atom_id res chain seq x y z
N ILE A 1 -1.77 -0.60 13.36
CA ILE A 1 -1.61 -1.66 12.36
C ILE A 1 -0.17 -2.11 12.41
N ASP A 2 0.07 -3.40 12.58
CA ASP A 2 1.43 -3.97 12.55
C ASP A 2 1.87 -4.26 11.10
N ASP A 3 3.19 -4.38 10.89
CA ASP A 3 3.76 -4.61 9.56
C ASP A 3 3.36 -5.97 8.99
N THR A 4 3.11 -6.96 9.85
CA THR A 4 2.68 -8.31 9.46
C THR A 4 1.27 -8.28 8.86
N PHE A 5 0.34 -7.54 9.47
CA PHE A 5 -1.02 -7.35 9.01
C PHE A 5 -1.04 -6.54 7.71
N PHE A 6 -0.25 -5.46 7.63
CA PHE A 6 -0.18 -4.66 6.40
C PHE A 6 0.40 -5.49 5.24
N ASN A 7 1.38 -6.34 5.51
CA ASN A 7 1.94 -7.26 4.52
C ASN A 7 0.90 -8.29 4.07
N VAL A 8 0.30 -9.05 5.01
CA VAL A 8 -0.67 -10.11 4.67
C VAL A 8 -1.93 -9.55 3.99
N CYS A 9 -2.40 -8.38 4.41
CA CYS A 9 -3.62 -7.81 3.83
C CYS A 9 -3.43 -7.23 2.43
N PHE A 10 -2.23 -6.77 2.07
CA PHE A 10 -1.99 -6.08 0.80
C PHE A 10 -1.09 -6.84 -0.17
N ASP A 11 -0.50 -7.97 0.23
CA ASP A 11 0.27 -8.82 -0.68
C ASP A 11 -0.60 -9.33 -1.83
N ASN A 12 -0.26 -8.92 -3.06
CA ASN A 12 -1.04 -9.13 -4.29
C ASN A 12 -2.52 -8.68 -4.24
N TYR A 13 -2.90 -7.82 -3.29
CA TYR A 13 -4.28 -7.35 -3.20
C TYR A 13 -4.50 -6.04 -3.94
N THR A 14 -4.70 -6.16 -5.26
CA THR A 14 -4.87 -5.03 -6.18
C THR A 14 -6.07 -4.15 -5.84
N GLU A 15 -7.23 -4.74 -5.53
CA GLU A 15 -8.45 -3.98 -5.23
C GLU A 15 -8.33 -3.20 -3.93
N GLY A 16 -7.70 -3.79 -2.92
CA GLY A 16 -7.40 -3.12 -1.65
C GLY A 16 -6.44 -1.96 -1.84
N MET A 17 -5.38 -2.17 -2.62
CA MET A 17 -4.43 -1.11 -2.94
C MET A 17 -5.07 0.01 -3.75
N GLN A 18 -5.96 -0.32 -4.70
CA GLN A 18 -6.71 0.67 -5.45
C GLN A 18 -7.58 1.52 -4.53
N LEU A 19 -8.37 0.90 -3.65
CA LEU A 19 -9.17 1.62 -2.67
C LEU A 19 -8.30 2.55 -1.81
N LEU A 20 -7.16 2.05 -1.35
CA LEU A 20 -6.21 2.82 -0.55
C LEU A 20 -5.68 4.05 -1.29
N LEU A 21 -5.21 3.88 -2.53
CA LEU A 21 -4.73 5.00 -3.36
C LEU A 21 -5.84 6.01 -3.63
N ARG A 22 -7.06 5.55 -3.93
CA ARG A 22 -8.20 6.43 -4.16
C ARG A 22 -8.54 7.28 -2.93
N ILE A 23 -8.47 6.69 -1.73
CA ILE A 23 -8.66 7.41 -0.47
C ILE A 23 -7.54 8.42 -0.24
N PHE A 24 -6.28 8.04 -0.44
CA PHE A 24 -5.15 8.93 -0.16
C PHE A 24 -5.04 10.11 -1.13
N PHE A 25 -5.34 9.89 -2.40
CA PHE A 25 -5.29 10.93 -3.43
C PHE A 25 -6.62 11.64 -3.66
N ASP A 26 -7.69 11.28 -2.92
CA ASP A 26 -9.05 11.79 -3.09
C ASP A 26 -9.52 11.74 -4.56
N ARG A 27 -9.28 10.59 -5.20
CA ARG A 27 -9.57 10.36 -6.61
C ARG A 27 -10.19 9.00 -6.81
N ASP A 28 -11.36 8.93 -7.42
CA ASP A 28 -12.11 7.70 -7.63
C ASP A 28 -11.82 7.01 -8.97
N ASP A 29 -11.05 7.65 -9.83
CA ASP A 29 -10.79 7.20 -11.20
C ASP A 29 -9.46 6.43 -11.36
N LEU A 30 -8.66 6.33 -10.30
CA LEU A 30 -7.42 5.54 -10.30
C LEU A 30 -7.72 4.04 -10.40
N VAL A 31 -7.05 3.34 -11.31
CA VAL A 31 -7.10 1.89 -11.48
C VAL A 31 -5.71 1.30 -11.29
N VAL A 32 -5.55 0.39 -10.33
CA VAL A 32 -4.25 -0.27 -10.09
C VAL A 32 -4.05 -1.38 -11.12
N ARG A 33 -2.95 -1.30 -11.86
CA ARG A 33 -2.55 -2.28 -12.88
C ARG A 33 -1.68 -3.38 -12.30
N ARG A 34 -0.82 -3.02 -11.34
CA ARG A 34 0.14 -3.94 -10.74
C ARG A 34 0.52 -3.49 -9.34
N VAL A 35 0.60 -4.44 -8.43
CA VAL A 35 1.21 -4.29 -7.11
C VAL A 35 2.38 -5.27 -7.03
N VAL A 36 3.54 -4.80 -6.58
CA VAL A 36 4.70 -5.66 -6.31
C VAL A 36 5.14 -5.43 -4.88
N THR A 37 5.10 -6.48 -4.09
CA THR A 37 5.61 -6.47 -2.73
C THR A 37 7.14 -6.59 -2.76
N GLN A 38 7.83 -5.57 -2.27
CA GLN A 38 9.27 -5.65 -2.04
C GLN A 38 9.53 -6.11 -0.61
N GLN A 39 10.02 -7.34 -0.48
CA GLN A 39 10.54 -7.86 0.79
C GLN A 39 12.02 -7.50 0.90
N SER A 40 12.39 -6.60 1.81
CA SER A 40 13.79 -6.38 2.17
C SER A 40 14.31 -7.58 2.98
N ALA A 41 15.59 -7.94 2.85
CA ALA A 41 16.19 -9.06 3.60
C ALA A 41 16.15 -8.87 5.13
N ASP A 42 15.99 -7.63 5.60
CA ASP A 42 15.83 -7.26 7.01
C ASP A 42 14.46 -7.67 7.61
N ASN A 43 13.54 -8.19 6.78
CA ASN A 43 12.18 -8.52 7.18
C ASN A 43 12.06 -9.84 7.97
N LEU A 44 13.17 -10.52 8.26
CA LEU A 44 13.20 -11.65 9.21
C LEU A 44 12.94 -11.21 10.67
N TYR A 45 13.05 -9.91 10.97
CA TYR A 45 12.92 -9.38 12.34
C TYR A 45 11.98 -8.16 12.47
N GLY A 46 11.10 -7.92 11.49
CA GLY A 46 9.95 -7.02 11.66
C GLY A 46 10.25 -5.52 11.52
N ARG A 47 10.78 -5.11 10.36
CA ARG A 47 10.79 -3.70 9.97
C ARG A 47 10.38 -3.51 8.51
N GLY A 48 9.16 -3.01 8.32
CA GLY A 48 8.67 -2.30 7.13
C GLY A 48 8.52 -3.12 5.84
N VAL A 49 7.28 -3.28 5.36
CA VAL A 49 7.00 -3.70 3.98
C VAL A 49 6.87 -2.48 3.06
N ARG A 50 7.36 -2.60 1.82
CA ARG A 50 7.21 -1.61 0.75
C ARG A 50 6.47 -2.24 -0.42
N PHE A 51 5.54 -1.50 -0.98
CA PHE A 51 4.82 -1.89 -2.20
C PHE A 51 5.11 -0.89 -3.30
N ASP A 52 5.53 -1.40 -4.47
CA ASP A 52 5.53 -0.62 -5.70
C ASP A 52 4.20 -0.85 -6.43
N VAL A 53 3.54 0.23 -6.80
CA VAL A 53 2.19 0.21 -7.35
C VAL A 53 2.15 1.02 -8.64
N LEU A 54 1.82 0.34 -9.73
CA LEU A 54 1.52 1.01 -11.00
C LEU A 54 0.01 1.22 -11.09
N ALA A 55 -0.41 2.48 -11.17
CA ALA A 55 -1.80 2.87 -11.38
C ALA A 55 -1.96 3.69 -12.65
N GLU A 56 -3.16 3.69 -13.19
CA GLU A 56 -3.56 4.46 -14.37
C GLU A 56 -4.85 5.20 -14.07
N ASP A 57 -5.01 6.41 -14.57
CA ASP A 57 -6.27 7.14 -14.46
C ASP A 57 -7.16 7.04 -15.69
N SER A 58 -8.33 7.67 -15.60
CA SER A 58 -9.31 7.71 -16.68
C SER A 58 -8.81 8.40 -17.96
N GLU A 59 -7.77 9.23 -17.87
CA GLU A 59 -7.11 9.89 -19.01
C GLU A 59 -5.94 9.08 -19.60
N GLY A 60 -5.66 7.88 -19.04
CA GLY A 60 -4.58 7.01 -19.47
C GLY A 60 -3.21 7.41 -18.93
N LYS A 61 -3.15 8.33 -17.96
CA LYS A 61 -1.89 8.73 -17.32
C LYS A 61 -1.47 7.69 -16.29
N LEU A 62 -0.21 7.30 -16.35
CA LEU A 62 0.40 6.34 -15.42
C LEU A 62 0.98 7.02 -14.19
N TYR A 63 0.85 6.35 -13.05
CA TYR A 63 1.36 6.74 -11.74
C TYR A 63 2.17 5.58 -11.18
N ASP A 64 3.42 5.86 -10.84
CA ASP A 64 4.31 4.95 -10.11
C ASP A 64 4.33 5.37 -8.64
N CYS A 65 3.70 4.57 -7.79
CA CYS A 65 3.43 4.88 -6.38
C CYS A 65 4.18 3.92 -5.48
N GLU A 66 4.99 4.45 -4.57
CA GLU A 66 5.59 3.68 -3.47
C GLU A 66 4.73 3.81 -2.22
N VAL A 67 4.20 2.69 -1.71
CA VAL A 67 3.43 2.64 -0.46
C VAL A 67 4.26 1.94 0.60
N GLN A 68 4.57 2.68 1.67
CA GLN A 68 5.30 2.18 2.82
C GLN A 68 4.66 2.67 4.11
N ARG A 69 4.76 1.89 5.17
CA ARG A 69 4.31 2.33 6.50
C ARG A 69 5.30 3.37 7.04
N ALA A 70 4.80 4.49 7.54
CA ALA A 70 5.62 5.45 8.28
C ALA A 70 6.14 4.81 9.58
N ASN A 71 7.43 4.99 9.87
CA ASN A 71 8.09 4.48 11.08
C ASN A 71 7.61 5.17 12.38
N GLU A 72 6.91 6.30 12.28
CA GLU A 72 6.23 6.91 13.42
C GLU A 72 5.02 6.06 13.80
N GLY A 73 5.20 5.27 14.86
CA GLY A 73 4.14 4.44 15.41
C GLY A 73 2.91 5.27 15.76
N ALA A 74 1.85 5.17 14.96
CA ALA A 74 0.54 5.60 15.38
C ALA A 74 0.18 4.85 16.67
N ALA A 75 0.00 5.58 17.78
CA ALA A 75 -0.53 5.00 19.01
C ALA A 75 -1.79 4.21 18.65
N ALA A 76 -1.82 2.92 18.98
CA ALA A 76 -2.88 2.01 18.57
C ALA A 76 -4.23 2.50 19.12
N ARG A 77 -4.99 3.27 18.33
CA ARG A 77 -6.38 3.56 18.62
C ARG A 77 -7.21 2.40 18.11
N ARG A 78 -7.69 1.58 19.05
CA ARG A 78 -8.67 0.53 18.77
C ARG A 78 -9.99 1.21 18.40
N ALA A 79 -10.51 0.92 17.22
CA ALA A 79 -11.94 1.07 16.98
C ALA A 79 -12.68 0.08 17.90
N ARG A 80 -13.72 0.56 18.58
CA ARG A 80 -14.65 -0.26 19.36
C ARG A 80 -15.98 -0.25 18.64
#